data_AF-A0A1V4Z165-F1
#
_entry.id   AF-A0A1V4Z165-F1
#
_cell.length_a   1.000
_cell.length_b   1.000
_cell.length_c   1.000
_cell.angle_alpha   90.00
_cell.angle_beta   90.00
_cell.angle_gamma   90.00
#
_symmetry.space_group_name_H-M   'P 1'
#
loop_
_entity.id
_entity.type
_entity.pdbx_description
1 polymer ?
#
loop_
_entity_poly.entity_id
_entity_poly.type
_entity_poly.pdbx_seq_one_letter_code
_entity_poly.pdbx_strand_id
1 'polypeptide(L)'
;MDQQDRSAVLYAVAYGPSVGLKVVVSYLRMKRAARRAEKRFYHELVRSGLPAPEARSLALEYGSAVSVRELVSGLSDIPSMGRQ
;
A
#
# COMPACT_ATOMS: atom_id res chain seq x y z
N MET A 1 -8.81 -21.02 30.54
CA MET A 1 -8.87 -20.66 29.11
C MET A 1 -10.28 -20.90 28.66
N ASP A 2 -10.98 -19.81 28.37
CA ASP A 2 -12.40 -19.88 28.00
C ASP A 2 -12.58 -20.46 26.60
N GLN A 3 -13.75 -21.04 26.34
CA GLN A 3 -14.09 -21.61 25.03
C GLN A 3 -13.99 -20.55 23.91
N GLN A 4 -14.19 -19.29 24.28
CA GLN A 4 -14.04 -18.11 23.44
C GLN A 4 -12.57 -17.88 23.03
N ASP A 5 -11.61 -17.97 23.96
CA ASP A 5 -10.17 -17.85 23.67
C ASP A 5 -9.72 -18.94 22.70
N ARG A 6 -10.20 -20.17 22.90
CA ARG A 6 -9.85 -21.31 22.05
C ARG A 6 -10.37 -21.14 20.63
N SER A 7 -11.59 -20.62 20.48
CA SER A 7 -12.18 -20.32 19.18
C SER A 7 -11.46 -19.17 18.46
N ALA A 8 -11.04 -18.13 19.20
CA ALA A 8 -10.28 -17.00 18.65
C ALA A 8 -8.90 -17.44 18.17
N VAL A 9 -8.20 -18.29 18.93
CA VAL A 9 -6.90 -18.85 18.54
C VAL A 9 -7.04 -19.73 17.29
N LEU A 10 -8.07 -20.58 17.22
CA LEU A 10 -8.31 -21.42 16.05
C LEU A 10 -8.64 -20.59 14.80
N TYR A 11 -9.42 -19.52 14.95
CA TYR A 11 -9.71 -18.59 13.87
C TYR A 11 -8.45 -17.84 13.41
N ALA A 12 -7.64 -17.35 14.35
CA ALA A 12 -6.38 -16.68 14.05
C ALA A 12 -5.38 -17.60 13.33
N VAL A 13 -5.30 -18.87 13.72
CA VAL A 13 -4.43 -19.87 13.06
C VAL A 13 -4.96 -20.25 11.68
N ALA A 14 -6.28 -20.39 11.53
CA ALA A 14 -6.91 -20.74 10.24
C ALA A 14 -6.82 -19.60 9.21
N TYR A 15 -7.07 -18.35 9.63
CA TYR A 15 -7.14 -17.20 8.72
C TYR A 15 -5.86 -16.35 8.68
N GLY A 16 -5.03 -16.40 9.72
CA GLY A 16 -3.79 -15.62 9.84
C GLY A 16 -2.86 -15.72 8.62
N PRO A 17 -2.58 -16.92 8.08
CA PRO A 17 -1.75 -17.07 6.89
C PRO A 17 -2.34 -16.36 5.66
N SER A 18 -3.66 -16.46 5.46
CA SER A 18 -4.36 -15.84 4.33
C SER A 18 -4.39 -14.31 4.43
N VAL A 19 -4.56 -13.78 5.64
CA VAL A 19 -4.51 -12.34 5.91
C VAL A 19 -3.09 -11.81 5.69
N GLY A 20 -2.08 -12.51 6.21
CA GLY A 20 -0.67 -12.16 5.99
C GLY A 20 -0.31 -12.10 4.50
N LEU A 21 -0.74 -13.08 3.71
CA LEU A 21 -0.52 -13.09 2.27
C LEU A 21 -1.21 -11.90 1.57
N LYS A 22 -2.45 -11.59 1.94
CA LYS A 22 -3.18 -10.43 1.39
C LYS A 22 -2.48 -9.11 1.69
N VAL A 23 -1.94 -8.93 2.90
CA VAL A 23 -1.18 -7.73 3.27
C VAL A 23 0.08 -7.62 2.41
N VAL A 24 0.85 -8.70 2.26
CA VAL A 24 2.05 -8.71 1.42
C VAL A 24 1.72 -8.39 -0.04
N VAL A 25 0.70 -9.03 -0.60
CA VAL A 25 0.28 -8.77 -1.99
C VAL A 25 -0.16 -7.32 -2.17
N SER A 26 -0.93 -6.77 -1.22
CA SER A 26 -1.39 -5.38 -1.27
C SER A 26 -0.23 -4.40 -1.20
N TYR A 27 0.73 -4.64 -0.30
CA TYR A 27 1.97 -3.87 -0.22
C TYR A 27 2.77 -3.90 -1.54
N LEU A 28 2.92 -5.08 -2.15
CA LEU A 28 3.64 -5.22 -3.42
C LEU A 28 2.91 -4.51 -4.57
N ARG A 29 1.58 -4.54 -4.61
CA ARG A 29 0.76 -3.82 -5.60
C ARG A 29 0.94 -2.32 -5.45
N MET A 30 0.85 -1.80 -4.23
CA MET A 30 1.10 -0.40 -3.94
C MET A 30 2.51 0.03 -4.36
N LYS A 31 3.53 -0.74 -3.97
CA LYS A 31 4.93 -0.47 -4.35
C LYS A 31 5.12 -0.43 -5.86
N ARG A 32 4.44 -1.31 -6.60
CA ARG A 32 4.45 -1.31 -8.07
C ARG A 32 3.73 -0.09 -8.65
N ALA A 33 2.60 0.33 -8.06
CA ALA A 33 1.86 1.51 -8.51
C ALA A 33 2.66 2.80 -8.30
N ALA A 34 3.21 3.01 -7.10
CA ALA A 34 4.05 4.16 -6.77
C ALA A 34 5.27 4.29 -7.71
N ARG A 35 5.99 3.19 -7.95
CA ARG A 35 7.14 3.18 -8.90
C ARG A 35 6.74 3.48 -10.34
N ARG A 36 5.54 3.05 -10.77
CA ARG A 36 5.04 3.37 -12.12
C ARG A 36 4.67 4.85 -12.23
N ALA A 37 4.05 5.41 -11.21
CA ALA A 37 3.70 6.82 -11.14
C ALA A 37 4.95 7.71 -11.13
N GLU A 38 5.94 7.38 -10.27
CA GLU A 38 7.27 8.04 -10.22
C GLU A 38 7.93 8.08 -11.60
N LYS A 39 8.04 6.92 -12.29
CA LYS A 39 8.67 6.86 -13.61
C LYS A 39 7.95 7.67 -14.67
N ARG A 40 6.62 7.65 -14.69
CA ARG A 40 5.81 8.43 -15.65
C ARG A 40 6.00 9.92 -15.42
N PHE A 41 5.91 10.35 -14.16
CA PHE A 41 6.08 11.74 -13.77
C PHE A 41 7.49 12.25 -14.08
N TYR A 42 8.54 11.45 -13.78
CA TYR A 42 9.90 11.76 -14.18
C TYR A 42 10.03 11.97 -15.70
N HIS A 43 9.47 11.07 -16.49
CA HIS A 43 9.54 11.14 -17.95
C HIS A 43 8.82 12.37 -18.49
N GLU A 44 7.68 12.74 -17.91
CA GLU A 44 6.94 13.96 -18.25
C GLU A 44 7.72 15.23 -17.89
N LEU A 45 8.37 15.27 -16.71
CA LEU A 45 9.19 16.41 -16.30
C LEU A 45 10.41 16.61 -17.20
N VAL A 46 11.12 15.53 -17.54
CA VAL A 46 12.25 15.60 -18.48
C VAL A 46 11.76 16.04 -19.86
N ARG A 47 10.61 15.53 -20.32
CA ARG A 47 10.00 15.93 -21.59
C ARG A 47 9.57 17.41 -21.60
N SER A 48 9.17 17.97 -20.46
CA SER A 48 8.86 19.40 -20.32
C SER A 48 10.11 20.28 -20.20
N GLY A 49 11.31 19.71 -20.28
CA GLY A 49 12.57 20.44 -20.25
C GLY A 49 13.16 20.64 -18.86
N LEU A 50 12.64 19.96 -17.83
CA LEU A 50 13.20 20.03 -16.49
C LEU A 50 14.53 19.25 -16.44
N PRO A 51 15.60 19.80 -15.85
CA PRO A 51 16.86 19.09 -15.65
C PRO A 51 16.65 17.75 -14.94
N ALA A 52 17.32 16.71 -15.44
CA ALA A 52 17.25 15.35 -14.88
C ALA A 52 17.42 15.25 -13.35
N PRO A 53 18.35 15.98 -12.67
CA PRO A 53 18.48 15.88 -11.22
C PRO A 53 17.25 16.42 -10.47
N GLU A 54 16.68 17.53 -10.93
CA GLU A 54 15.49 18.16 -10.34
C GLU A 54 14.22 17.35 -10.66
N ALA A 55 14.14 16.80 -11.88
CA ALA A 55 13.04 15.92 -12.27
C ALA A 55 13.01 14.66 -11.39
N ARG A 56 14.19 14.15 -11.04
CA ARG A 56 14.34 12.96 -10.19
C ARG A 56 13.91 13.22 -8.75
N SER A 57 14.29 14.36 -8.16
CA SER A 57 13.86 14.69 -6.79
C SER A 57 12.35 14.85 -6.69
N LEU A 58 11.74 15.57 -7.63
CA LEU A 58 10.29 15.75 -7.70
C LEU A 58 9.55 14.44 -7.95
N ALA A 59 10.09 13.56 -8.81
CA ALA A 59 9.49 12.26 -9.04
C ALA A 59 9.52 11.35 -7.82
N LEU A 60 10.60 11.36 -7.05
CA LEU A 60 10.70 10.60 -5.80
C LEU A 60 9.66 11.09 -4.78
N GLU A 61 9.51 12.40 -4.63
CA GLU A 61 8.52 13.00 -3.74
C GLU A 61 7.08 12.64 -4.18
N TYR A 62 6.78 12.77 -5.47
CA TYR A 62 5.49 12.38 -6.02
C TYR A 62 5.20 10.88 -5.82
N GLY A 63 6.19 10.00 -6.07
CA GLY A 63 6.07 8.56 -5.83
C GLY A 63 5.77 8.23 -4.37
N SER A 64 6.39 8.95 -3.43
CA SER A 64 6.10 8.85 -2.00
C SER A 64 4.66 9.24 -1.67
N ALA A 65 4.20 10.39 -2.19
CA ALA A 65 2.84 10.87 -1.99
C ALA A 65 1.78 9.88 -2.53
N VAL A 66 2.03 9.30 -3.71
CA VAL A 66 1.18 8.24 -4.28
C VAL A 66 1.14 7.01 -3.38
N SER A 67 2.28 6.59 -2.82
CA SER A 67 2.32 5.45 -1.89
C SER A 67 1.49 5.71 -0.64
N VAL A 68 1.57 6.92 -0.05
CA VAL A 68 0.77 7.29 1.13
C VAL A 68 -0.71 7.32 0.79
N ARG A 69 -1.08 7.89 -0.37
CA ARG A 69 -2.47 7.91 -0.84
C ARG A 69 -3.05 6.51 -1.00
N GLU A 70 -2.30 5.60 -1.63
CA GLU A 70 -2.69 4.21 -1.82
C GLU A 70 -2.82 3.44 -0.49
N LEU A 71 -1.96 3.74 0.51
CA LEU A 71 -2.14 3.22 1.87
C LEU A 71 -3.44 3.70 2.48
N VAL A 72 -3.72 5.00 2.43
CA VAL A 72 -4.92 5.59 3.02
C VAL A 72 -6.19 5.05 2.34
N SER A 73 -6.21 4.95 1.02
CA SER A 73 -7.34 4.34 0.29
C SER A 73 -7.51 2.86 0.63
N GLY A 74 -6.41 2.12 0.75
CA GLY A 74 -6.45 0.72 1.18
C GLY A 74 -6.95 0.54 2.61
N LEU A 75 -6.70 1.51 3.50
CA LEU A 75 -7.22 1.52 4.87
C LEU A 75 -8.71 1.86 4.91
N SER A 76 -9.21 2.76 4.05
CA SER A 76 -10.65 3.06 3.95
C SER A 76 -11.48 1.90 3.39
N ASP A 77 -10.87 1.01 2.62
CA ASP A 77 -11.50 -0.22 2.11
C ASP A 77 -11.52 -1.36 3.14
N ILE A 78 -10.91 -1.19 4.32
CA ILE A 78 -11.06 -2.15 5.42
C ILE A 78 -12.48 -1.97 5.96
N PRO A 79 -13.36 -2.99 5.88
CA PRO A 79 -14.69 -2.90 6.46
C PRO A 79 -14.53 -2.49 7.91
N SER A 80 -15.23 -1.43 8.33
CA SER A 80 -15.36 -1.12 9.75
C SER A 80 -15.78 -2.41 10.43
N MET A 81 -14.91 -3.01 11.24
CA MET A 81 -15.33 -4.03 12.21
C MET A 81 -16.17 -3.30 13.25
N GLY A 82 -17.40 -2.99 12.83
CA GLY A 82 -18.43 -2.41 13.65
C GLY A 82 -18.74 -3.41 14.74
N ARG A 83 -18.62 -2.92 15.97
CA ARG A 83 -19.19 -3.49 17.18
C ARG A 83 -20.54 -4.15 16.86
N GLN A 84 -20.64 -5.44 17.13
CA GLN A 84 -21.89 -6.05 17.56
C GLN A 84 -21.70 -6.48 19.00
#